data_AF-A0A1Y1M2H2-F1
#
_entry.id   AF-A0A1Y1M2H2-F1
#
_cell.length_a   1.000
_cell.length_b   1.000
_cell.length_c   1.000
_cell.angle_alpha   90.00
_cell.angle_beta   90.00
_cell.angle_gamma   90.00
#
_symmetry.space_group_name_H-M   'P 1'
#
loop_
_entity.id
_entity.type
_entity.pdbx_description
1 polymer ?
#
loop_
_entity_poly.entity_id
_entity_poly.type
_entity_poly.pdbx_seq_one_letter_code
_entity_poly.pdbx_strand_id
1 'polypeptide(L)'
;TLSTGGRPLRNIIITTWRSGSTFLGDIMNAIPGNYYHYEPLLHFGIVQIRGPPYGDEAVKTLKKLLNCDYTDLDNYLAFGQTHVYLFTHNKRLWDVCELHQKYCWDPTFLSEFCKLFPFQSMKVVRLRLELAEELLKDES
;
A
#
# COMPACT_ATOMS: atom_id res chain seq x y z
N THR A 1 -16.75 1.63 6.15
CA THR A 1 -15.44 1.04 5.79
C THR A 1 -15.71 -0.15 4.89
N LEU A 2 -14.71 -0.76 4.25
CA LEU A 2 -14.97 -1.95 3.42
C LEU A 2 -15.62 -3.09 4.23
N SER A 3 -15.25 -3.22 5.50
CA SER A 3 -15.81 -4.23 6.41
C SER A 3 -17.33 -4.11 6.64
N THR A 4 -17.92 -2.94 6.40
CA THR A 4 -19.37 -2.69 6.53
C THR A 4 -20.05 -2.45 5.17
N GLY A 5 -19.39 -2.80 4.07
CA GLY A 5 -19.90 -2.57 2.70
C GLY A 5 -19.85 -1.11 2.24
N GLY A 6 -19.14 -0.24 2.95
CA GLY A 6 -18.93 1.15 2.55
C GLY A 6 -17.71 1.33 1.64
N ARG A 7 -17.63 2.48 0.97
CA ARG A 7 -16.52 2.84 0.06
C ARG A 7 -15.47 3.70 0.80
N PRO A 8 -14.23 3.22 0.99
CA PRO A 8 -13.17 4.01 1.62
C PRO A 8 -12.70 5.12 0.68
N LEU A 9 -12.21 6.22 1.26
CA LEU A 9 -11.54 7.28 0.49
C LEU A 9 -10.10 6.85 0.19
N ARG A 10 -9.75 6.81 -1.09
CA ARG A 10 -8.46 6.31 -1.57
C ARG A 10 -7.62 7.47 -2.10
N ASN A 11 -6.41 7.63 -1.56
CA ASN A 11 -5.48 8.69 -1.95
C ASN A 11 -4.14 8.10 -2.39
N ILE A 12 -3.60 8.54 -3.52
CA ILE A 12 -2.32 8.08 -4.03
C ILE A 12 -1.41 9.28 -4.29
N ILE A 13 -0.25 9.28 -3.65
CA ILE A 13 0.83 10.23 -3.91
C ILE A 13 1.77 9.59 -4.94
N ILE A 14 1.70 10.02 -6.19
CA ILE A 14 2.58 9.55 -7.27
C ILE A 14 3.62 10.62 -7.55
N THR A 15 4.89 10.27 -7.42
CA THR A 15 5.99 11.23 -7.49
C THR A 15 7.32 10.50 -7.67
N THR A 16 8.44 11.19 -7.47
CA THR A 16 9.79 10.62 -7.53
C THR A 16 10.45 10.63 -6.16
N TRP A 17 11.60 9.97 -6.03
CA TRP A 17 12.42 10.07 -4.82
C TRP A 17 12.81 11.52 -4.52
N ARG A 18 12.95 11.82 -3.22
CA ARG A 18 13.39 13.11 -2.68
C ARG A 18 12.47 14.31 -2.99
N SER A 19 11.24 14.08 -3.43
CA SER A 19 10.25 15.14 -3.70
C SER A 19 9.54 15.69 -2.46
N GLY A 20 9.91 15.25 -1.25
CA GLY A 20 9.16 15.56 -0.02
C GLY A 20 7.94 14.67 0.22
N SER A 21 7.73 13.64 -0.60
CA SER A 21 6.56 12.75 -0.53
C SER A 21 6.46 11.92 0.76
N THR A 22 7.57 11.62 1.42
CA THR A 22 7.55 11.02 2.77
C THR A 22 6.89 11.96 3.78
N PHE A 23 7.28 13.25 3.77
CA PHE A 23 6.69 14.25 4.67
C PHE A 23 5.19 14.42 4.44
N LEU A 24 4.76 14.52 3.17
CA LEU A 24 3.33 14.58 2.84
C LEU A 24 2.59 13.31 3.28
N GLY A 25 3.18 12.13 3.05
CA GLY A 25 2.63 10.86 3.50
C GLY A 25 2.49 10.76 5.02
N ASP A 26 3.46 11.30 5.78
CA ASP A 26 3.41 11.33 7.24
C ASP A 26 2.29 12.24 7.77
N ILE A 27 2.03 13.38 7.10
CA ILE A 27 0.87 14.23 7.39
C ILE A 27 -0.44 13.45 7.18
N MET A 28 -0.57 12.72 6.07
CA MET A 28 -1.76 11.90 5.82
C MET A 28 -1.90 10.75 6.83
N ASN A 29 -0.78 10.15 7.23
CA ASN A 29 -0.73 9.10 8.24
C ASN A 29 -1.01 9.61 9.66
N ALA A 30 -1.01 10.91 9.90
CA ALA A 30 -1.45 11.48 11.18
C ALA A 30 -2.98 11.33 11.37
N ILE A 31 -3.75 11.17 10.29
CA ILE A 31 -5.20 11.00 10.36
C ILE A 31 -5.54 9.65 11.05
N PRO A 32 -6.32 9.63 12.15
CA PRO A 32 -6.57 8.42 12.95
C PRO A 32 -7.04 7.19 12.16
N GLY A 33 -7.95 7.37 11.21
CA GLY A 33 -8.55 6.31 10.41
C GLY A 33 -7.81 5.98 9.11
N ASN A 34 -6.56 6.40 8.95
CA ASN A 34 -5.79 6.13 7.74
C ASN A 34 -4.98 4.84 7.83
N TYR A 35 -5.20 3.96 6.86
CA TYR A 35 -4.32 2.84 6.57
C TYR A 35 -3.30 3.26 5.51
N TYR A 36 -2.04 3.29 5.89
CA TYR A 36 -0.98 3.87 5.07
C TYR A 36 -0.11 2.80 4.43
N HIS A 37 -0.07 2.77 3.09
CA HIS A 37 0.79 1.92 2.29
C HIS A 37 2.05 2.68 1.90
N TYR A 38 3.17 2.37 2.55
CA TYR A 38 4.45 3.05 2.30
C TYR A 38 5.25 2.35 1.21
N GLU A 39 5.41 3.03 0.06
CA GLU A 39 6.22 2.56 -1.08
C GLU A 39 6.00 1.08 -1.44
N PRO A 40 4.78 0.62 -1.72
CA PRO A 40 4.47 -0.81 -1.88
C PRO A 40 5.22 -1.51 -3.03
N LEU A 41 5.74 -0.75 -4.00
CA LEU A 41 6.56 -1.26 -5.12
C LEU A 41 8.05 -1.42 -4.78
N LEU A 42 8.43 -1.26 -3.51
CA LEU A 42 9.82 -1.33 -3.08
C LEU A 42 10.52 -2.66 -3.43
N HIS A 43 9.77 -3.76 -3.48
CA HIS A 43 10.28 -5.09 -3.84
C HIS A 43 10.80 -5.19 -5.28
N PHE A 44 10.46 -4.24 -6.17
CA PHE A 44 11.05 -4.11 -7.50
C PHE A 44 12.46 -3.46 -7.49
N GLY A 45 12.99 -3.11 -6.32
CA GLY A 45 14.32 -2.52 -6.16
C GLY A 45 14.38 -1.04 -6.58
N ILE A 46 15.54 -0.61 -7.09
CA ILE A 46 15.79 0.78 -7.52
C ILE A 46 15.52 0.88 -9.04
N VAL A 47 14.25 0.73 -9.40
CA VAL A 47 13.78 0.80 -10.80
C VAL A 47 12.64 1.81 -10.91
N GLN A 48 12.63 2.55 -12.02
CA GLN A 48 11.46 3.34 -12.42
C GLN A 48 10.64 2.54 -13.44
N ILE A 49 9.46 2.09 -13.01
CA ILE A 49 8.55 1.23 -13.78
C ILE A 49 7.83 2.10 -14.81
N ARG A 50 8.09 1.83 -16.09
CA ARG A 50 7.54 2.55 -17.24
C ARG A 50 6.60 1.69 -18.11
N GLY A 51 6.39 0.43 -17.75
CA GLY A 51 5.65 -0.55 -18.53
C GLY A 51 6.24 -1.94 -18.36
N PRO A 52 6.11 -2.83 -19.35
CA PRO A 52 6.69 -4.17 -19.31
C PRO A 52 8.19 -4.16 -19.00
N PRO A 53 8.71 -5.13 -18.23
CA PRO A 53 8.00 -6.33 -17.76
C PRO A 53 7.20 -6.14 -16.45
N TYR A 54 7.35 -5.01 -15.74
CA TYR A 54 6.83 -4.84 -14.37
C TYR A 54 5.53 -4.03 -14.27
N GLY A 55 5.13 -3.34 -15.34
CA GLY A 55 3.98 -2.41 -15.32
C GLY A 55 2.70 -3.05 -14.81
N ASP A 56 2.30 -4.17 -15.40
CA ASP A 56 1.04 -4.86 -15.09
C ASP A 56 1.02 -5.38 -13.65
N GLU A 57 2.12 -6.01 -13.21
CA GLU A 57 2.26 -6.52 -11.83
C GLU A 57 2.25 -5.38 -10.81
N ALA A 58 2.90 -4.26 -11.12
CA ALA A 58 2.92 -3.09 -10.27
C ALA A 58 1.52 -2.50 -10.10
N VAL A 59 0.80 -2.24 -11.20
CA VAL A 59 -0.57 -1.69 -11.16
C VAL A 59 -1.51 -2.66 -10.43
N LYS A 60 -1.42 -3.96 -10.73
CA LYS A 60 -2.17 -5.01 -10.00
C LYS A 60 -1.92 -4.94 -8.50
N THR A 61 -0.66 -4.87 -8.08
CA THR A 61 -0.29 -4.78 -6.65
C THR A 61 -0.92 -3.56 -5.98
N LEU A 62 -0.81 -2.37 -6.59
CA LEU A 62 -1.41 -1.15 -6.03
C LEU A 62 -2.93 -1.26 -5.93
N LYS A 63 -3.59 -1.76 -6.97
CA LYS A 63 -5.04 -1.96 -7.01
C LYS A 63 -5.52 -2.93 -5.93
N LYS A 64 -4.83 -4.06 -5.73
CA LYS A 64 -5.17 -5.04 -4.67
C LYS A 64 -5.02 -4.42 -3.28
N LEU A 65 -3.91 -3.73 -3.00
CA LEU A 65 -3.68 -3.05 -1.72
C LEU A 65 -4.70 -1.94 -1.43
N LEU A 66 -5.07 -1.14 -2.42
CA LEU A 66 -6.11 -0.10 -2.32
C LEU A 66 -7.51 -0.68 -2.03
N ASN A 67 -7.72 -1.95 -2.36
CA ASN A 67 -8.94 -2.70 -2.09
C ASN A 67 -8.82 -3.62 -0.86
N CYS A 68 -7.74 -3.50 -0.09
CA CYS A 68 -7.46 -4.35 1.07
C CYS A 68 -7.49 -5.85 0.73
N ASP A 69 -6.97 -6.19 -0.45
CA ASP A 69 -6.82 -7.55 -0.91
C ASP A 69 -5.32 -7.92 -0.91
N TYR A 70 -4.92 -8.78 0.01
CA TYR A 70 -3.55 -9.27 0.12
C TYR A 70 -3.34 -10.64 -0.53
N THR A 71 -4.35 -11.19 -1.21
CA THR A 71 -4.22 -12.46 -1.94
C THR A 71 -3.19 -12.32 -3.07
N ASP A 72 -2.47 -13.39 -3.42
CA ASP A 72 -1.46 -13.41 -4.50
C ASP A 72 -0.41 -12.27 -4.45
N LEU A 73 -0.10 -11.76 -3.25
CA LEU A 73 0.93 -10.74 -3.01
C LEU A 73 2.18 -11.36 -2.35
N ASP A 74 2.50 -12.61 -2.68
CA ASP A 74 3.57 -13.39 -2.04
C ASP A 74 4.93 -12.69 -2.12
N ASN A 75 5.29 -12.13 -3.28
CA ASN A 75 6.53 -11.38 -3.46
C ASN A 75 6.60 -10.14 -2.56
N TYR A 76 5.49 -9.41 -2.46
CA TYR A 76 5.37 -8.22 -1.63
C TYR A 76 5.49 -8.57 -0.13
N LEU A 77 4.81 -9.64 0.31
CA LEU A 77 4.84 -10.09 1.70
C LEU A 77 6.19 -10.69 2.10
N ALA A 78 6.78 -11.53 1.24
CA ALA A 78 8.11 -12.10 1.46
C ALA A 78 9.18 -11.00 1.54
N PHE A 79 9.08 -9.97 0.70
CA PHE A 79 9.96 -8.81 0.79
C PHE A 79 9.75 -8.04 2.10
N GLY A 80 8.49 -7.83 2.50
CA GLY A 80 8.11 -7.18 3.75
C GLY A 80 8.73 -7.81 5.00
N GLN A 81 8.78 -9.14 5.06
CA GLN A 81 9.35 -9.89 6.19
C GLN A 81 10.83 -9.55 6.45
N THR A 82 11.60 -9.27 5.39
CA THR A 82 13.02 -8.90 5.48
C THR A 82 13.24 -7.39 5.49
N HIS A 83 12.24 -6.61 5.09
CA HIS A 83 12.27 -5.15 4.95
C HIS A 83 11.10 -4.51 5.70
N VAL A 84 11.04 -4.76 7.01
CA VAL A 84 9.91 -4.39 7.88
C VAL A 84 9.52 -2.91 7.84
N TYR A 85 10.44 -2.03 7.44
CA TYR A 85 10.15 -0.59 7.27
C TYR A 85 9.05 -0.29 6.24
N LEU A 86 8.77 -1.22 5.32
CA LEU A 86 7.61 -1.15 4.43
C LEU A 86 6.28 -1.13 5.23
N PHE A 87 6.25 -1.84 6.36
CA PHE A 87 5.08 -2.00 7.22
C PHE A 87 5.10 -1.07 8.44
N THR A 88 6.28 -0.74 8.99
CA THR A 88 6.39 0.09 10.21
C THR A 88 5.83 1.51 10.04
N HIS A 89 5.75 1.99 8.80
CA HIS A 89 5.16 3.30 8.51
C HIS A 89 3.64 3.29 8.68
N ASN A 90 2.98 2.13 8.57
CA ASN A 90 1.60 1.98 8.96
C ASN A 90 1.51 1.78 10.48
N LYS A 91 1.51 2.88 11.24
CA LYS A 91 1.54 2.83 12.72
C LYS A 91 0.45 1.92 13.30
N ARG A 92 -0.78 2.00 12.77
CA ARG A 92 -1.93 1.24 13.31
C ARG A 92 -1.78 -0.24 13.09
N LEU A 93 -1.28 -0.65 11.92
CA LEU A 93 -0.95 -2.05 11.67
C LEU A 93 0.24 -2.48 12.52
N TRP A 94 1.28 -1.65 12.57
CA TRP A 94 2.55 -2.00 13.22
C TRP A 94 2.39 -2.19 14.73
N ASP A 95 1.61 -1.34 15.40
CA ASP A 95 1.30 -1.49 16.82
C ASP A 95 0.69 -2.87 17.14
N VAL A 96 -0.15 -3.41 16.24
CA VAL A 96 -0.74 -4.75 16.38
C VAL A 96 0.25 -5.84 16.01
N CYS A 97 1.05 -5.62 14.95
CA CYS A 97 2.10 -6.55 14.54
C CYS A 97 3.18 -6.78 15.60
N GLU A 98 3.53 -5.75 16.37
CA GLU A 98 4.50 -5.87 17.47
C GLU A 98 4.00 -6.82 18.56
N LEU A 99 2.70 -6.78 18.86
CA LEU A 99 2.06 -7.67 19.82
C LEU A 99 1.80 -9.07 19.27
N HIS A 100 1.56 -9.18 17.95
CA HIS A 100 1.11 -10.39 17.29
C HIS A 100 1.86 -10.68 15.99
N GLN A 101 3.19 -10.82 16.08
CA GLN A 101 4.09 -10.96 14.94
C GLN A 101 3.68 -12.05 13.92
N LYS A 102 3.13 -13.17 14.40
CA LYS A 102 2.69 -14.29 13.54
C LYS A 102 1.62 -13.91 12.51
N TYR A 103 0.80 -12.89 12.81
CA TYR A 103 -0.28 -12.47 11.91
C TYR A 103 0.14 -11.34 10.97
N CYS A 104 1.27 -10.66 11.23
CA CYS A 104 1.70 -9.50 10.44
C CYS A 104 2.04 -9.82 8.98
N TRP A 105 2.15 -11.10 8.65
CA TRP A 105 2.47 -11.60 7.31
C TRP A 105 1.37 -12.51 6.76
N ASP A 106 0.28 -12.69 7.49
CA ASP A 106 -0.86 -13.48 7.06
C ASP A 106 -1.77 -12.65 6.15
N PRO A 107 -1.97 -13.05 4.88
CA PRO A 107 -2.78 -12.29 3.93
C PRO A 107 -4.22 -12.08 4.41
N THR A 108 -4.79 -13.06 5.11
CA THR A 108 -6.17 -13.01 5.59
C THR A 108 -6.30 -11.94 6.66
N PHE A 109 -5.42 -11.96 7.66
CA PHE A 109 -5.36 -10.95 8.71
C PHE A 109 -5.15 -9.55 8.13
N LEU A 110 -4.17 -9.37 7.24
CA LEU A 110 -3.87 -8.07 6.65
C LEU A 110 -5.05 -7.51 5.85
N SER A 111 -5.72 -8.37 5.08
CA SER A 111 -6.91 -8.00 4.32
C SER A 111 -8.04 -7.53 5.24
N GLU A 112 -8.39 -8.33 6.25
CA GLU A 112 -9.47 -8.02 7.18
C GLU A 112 -9.17 -6.78 8.04
N PHE A 113 -7.92 -6.64 8.49
CA PHE A 113 -7.49 -5.49 9.27
C PHE A 113 -7.50 -4.20 8.44
N CYS A 114 -6.99 -4.23 7.20
CA CYS A 114 -7.02 -3.09 6.28
C CYS A 114 -8.46 -2.59 6.03
N LYS A 115 -9.42 -3.52 5.88
CA LYS A 115 -10.84 -3.20 5.64
C LYS A 115 -11.52 -2.42 6.77
N LEU A 116 -10.92 -2.37 7.97
CA LEU A 116 -11.43 -1.60 9.11
C LEU A 116 -11.24 -0.09 8.95
N PHE A 117 -10.42 0.36 8.01
CA PHE A 117 -10.02 1.76 7.90
C PHE A 117 -10.80 2.52 6.83
N PRO A 118 -11.35 3.71 7.14
CA PRO A 118 -12.12 4.51 6.19
C PRO A 118 -11.26 5.24 5.14
N PHE A 119 -9.96 5.42 5.40
CA PHE A 119 -9.03 6.05 4.46
C PHE A 119 -7.92 5.05 4.08
N GLN A 120 -7.66 4.94 2.79
CA GLN A 120 -6.55 4.16 2.22
C GLN A 120 -5.62 5.13 1.52
N SER A 121 -4.43 5.34 2.07
CA SER A 121 -3.46 6.27 1.49
C SER A 121 -2.20 5.54 1.10
N MET A 122 -1.63 5.91 -0.04
CA MET A 122 -0.47 5.23 -0.59
C MET A 122 0.52 6.24 -1.15
N LYS A 123 1.80 6.00 -0.88
CA LYS A 123 2.90 6.75 -1.49
C LYS A 123 3.64 5.86 -2.48
N VAL A 124 3.78 6.31 -3.73
CA VAL A 124 4.46 5.58 -4.80
C VAL A 124 5.51 6.47 -5.46
N VAL A 125 6.75 5.98 -5.50
CA VAL A 125 7.90 6.69 -6.10
C VAL A 125 8.51 5.99 -7.32
N ARG A 126 8.03 4.77 -7.62
CA ARG A 126 8.57 3.85 -8.64
C ARG A 126 7.70 3.72 -9.89
N LEU A 127 6.52 4.32 -9.92
CA LEU A 127 5.56 4.17 -11.02
C LEU A 127 5.52 5.45 -11.86
N ARG A 128 5.60 5.34 -13.18
CA ARG A 128 5.28 6.45 -14.08
C ARG A 128 3.79 6.76 -14.03
N LEU A 129 3.47 8.05 -14.06
CA LEU A 129 2.10 8.54 -13.93
C LEU A 129 1.16 7.98 -15.00
N GLU A 130 1.65 7.72 -16.22
CA GLU A 130 0.87 7.13 -17.31
C GLU A 130 0.24 5.78 -16.93
N LEU A 131 0.95 4.94 -16.18
CA LEU A 131 0.45 3.62 -15.75
C LEU A 131 -0.63 3.73 -14.66
N ALA A 132 -0.68 4.86 -13.95
CA ALA A 132 -1.65 5.07 -12.89
C ALA A 132 -3.05 5.42 -13.41
N GLU A 133 -3.20 5.66 -14.72
CA GLU A 133 -4.50 5.90 -15.35
C GLU A 133 -5.48 4.75 -15.07
N GLU A 134 -4.99 3.51 -15.05
CA GLU A 134 -5.80 2.32 -14.72
C GLU A 134 -6.36 2.36 -13.29
N LEU A 135 -5.65 2.97 -12.35
CA LEU A 135 -6.12 3.13 -10.97
C LEU A 135 -7.23 4.16 -10.85
N LEU A 136 -7.26 5.17 -11.73
CA LEU A 136 -8.28 6.22 -11.76
C LEU A 136 -9.59 5.74 -12.41
N LYS A 137 -9.52 4.76 -13.31
CA LYS A 137 -10.68 4.13 -13.95
C LYS A 137 -11.40 3.14 -13.03
N ASP A 138 -10.86 2.90 -11.84
CA ASP A 138 -11.43 1.93 -10.90
C ASP A 138 -12.63 2.52 -10.14
N GLU A 139 -13.82 1.98 -10.41
CA GLU A 139 -15.08 2.39 -9.77
C GLU A 139 -15.32 1.72 -8.41
N SER A 140 -14.48 0.76 -8.01
CA SER A 140 -14.59 0.08 -6.71
C SER A 140 -14.36 0.99 -5.51
#